data_AF-V5D952-F1
#
_entry.id   AF-V5D952-F1
#
_cell.length_a   1.000
_cell.length_b   1.000
_cell.length_c   1.000
_cell.angle_alpha   90.00
_cell.angle_beta   90.00
_cell.angle_gamma   90.00
#
_symmetry.space_group_name_H-M   'P 1'
#
loop_
_entity.id
_entity.type
_entity.pdbx_description
1 polymer ?
#
loop_
_entity_poly.entity_id
_entity_poly.type
_entity_poly.pdbx_seq_one_letter_code
_entity_poly.pdbx_strand_id
1 'polypeptide(L)'
;MSGIYFSINGSAFREKSTAEQICSLPLDRVMLETDAPWCDIRKQHYGAQFVRTFFETNCKGGPFVSTLCNERRNEPCHLRQVLEAYTGALRRFGEKMADEALRGITEEEVVRQLFNNCVTVFGLGEAEKIDAGTRD
;
A
#
# COMPACT_ATOMS: atom_id res chain seq x y z
N MET A 1 -7.27 -11.59 -18.62
CA MET A 1 -8.13 -10.42 -18.34
C MET A 1 -7.33 -9.17 -18.63
N SER A 2 -7.51 -8.54 -19.79
CA SER A 2 -6.83 -7.28 -20.10
C SER A 2 -7.61 -6.12 -19.50
N GLY A 3 -6.96 -5.30 -18.66
CA GLY A 3 -7.49 -4.02 -18.19
C GLY A 3 -8.03 -3.95 -16.76
N ILE A 4 -7.91 -4.99 -15.93
CA ILE A 4 -8.32 -4.94 -14.52
C ILE A 4 -7.07 -4.88 -13.63
N TYR A 5 -7.08 -3.93 -12.70
CA TYR A 5 -6.10 -3.77 -11.62
C TYR A 5 -6.81 -3.80 -10.27
N PHE A 6 -6.09 -4.18 -9.23
CA PHE A 6 -6.59 -4.31 -7.87
C PHE A 6 -5.95 -3.24 -6.99
N SER A 7 -6.73 -2.27 -6.55
CA SER A 7 -6.31 -1.27 -5.55
C SER A 7 -6.49 -1.85 -4.16
N ILE A 8 -5.42 -1.88 -3.36
CA ILE A 8 -5.38 -2.56 -2.07
C ILE A 8 -5.12 -1.54 -0.96
N ASN A 9 -5.98 -1.57 0.06
CA ASN A 9 -5.84 -0.73 1.25
C ASN A 9 -5.61 -1.56 2.54
N GLY A 10 -5.51 -0.88 3.68
CA GLY A 10 -5.24 -1.51 4.96
C GLY A 10 -6.28 -2.55 5.41
N SER A 11 -7.52 -2.51 4.91
CA SER A 11 -8.54 -3.50 5.24
C SER A 11 -8.25 -4.89 4.66
N ALA A 12 -7.47 -4.99 3.58
CA ALA A 12 -7.05 -6.26 3.01
C ALA A 12 -6.15 -7.09 3.93
N PHE A 13 -5.53 -6.44 4.93
CA PHE A 13 -4.59 -7.05 5.86
C PHE A 13 -5.17 -7.29 7.25
N ARG A 14 -6.50 -7.26 7.41
CA ARG A 14 -7.17 -7.62 8.67
C ARG A 14 -6.93 -9.08 9.03
N GLU A 15 -7.18 -9.96 8.07
CA GLU A 15 -7.08 -11.40 8.24
C GLU A 15 -5.98 -11.98 7.35
N LYS A 16 -5.32 -13.03 7.84
CA LYS A 16 -4.26 -13.72 7.09
C LYS A 16 -4.75 -14.31 5.78
N SER A 17 -5.95 -14.91 5.77
CA SER A 17 -6.51 -15.55 4.57
C SER A 17 -6.75 -14.54 3.44
N THR A 18 -7.29 -13.36 3.75
CA THR A 18 -7.47 -12.28 2.78
C THR A 18 -6.13 -11.75 2.29
N ALA A 19 -5.16 -11.54 3.19
CA ALA A 19 -3.83 -11.09 2.80
C ALA A 19 -3.14 -12.09 1.84
N GLU A 20 -3.23 -13.40 2.11
CA GLU A 20 -2.70 -14.43 1.21
C GLU A 20 -3.41 -14.46 -0.15
N GLN A 21 -4.72 -14.21 -0.22
CA GLN A 21 -5.43 -14.06 -1.49
C GLN A 21 -4.91 -12.86 -2.29
N ILE A 22 -4.70 -11.72 -1.63
CA ILE A 22 -4.10 -10.55 -2.28
C ILE A 22 -2.67 -10.83 -2.74
N CYS A 23 -1.86 -11.54 -1.96
CA CYS A 23 -0.50 -11.91 -2.34
C CYS A 23 -0.44 -12.89 -3.52
N SER A 24 -1.53 -13.60 -3.82
CA SER A 24 -1.60 -14.48 -5.01
C SER A 24 -1.89 -13.72 -6.31
N LEU A 25 -2.24 -12.44 -6.23
CA LEU A 25 -2.44 -11.59 -7.41
C LEU A 25 -1.11 -11.31 -8.11
N PRO A 26 -1.10 -11.22 -9.45
CA PRO A 26 0.09 -10.77 -10.18
C PRO A 26 0.50 -9.36 -9.74
N LEU A 27 1.77 -9.17 -9.39
CA LEU A 27 2.28 -7.88 -8.89
C LEU A 27 2.11 -6.75 -9.91
N ASP A 28 2.15 -7.05 -11.21
CA ASP A 28 1.88 -6.12 -12.32
C ASP A 28 0.41 -5.69 -12.44
N ARG A 29 -0.45 -6.17 -11.53
CA ARG A 29 -1.89 -5.84 -11.46
C ARG A 29 -2.30 -5.22 -10.13
N VAL A 30 -1.37 -4.98 -9.21
CA VAL A 30 -1.65 -4.45 -7.87
C VAL A 30 -1.32 -2.96 -7.79
N MET A 31 -2.17 -2.20 -7.10
CA MET A 31 -1.92 -0.82 -6.67
C MET A 31 -2.19 -0.74 -5.17
N LEU A 32 -1.63 0.27 -4.49
CA LEU A 32 -1.92 0.52 -3.08
C LEU A 32 -2.62 1.85 -2.89
N GLU A 33 -3.53 1.89 -1.93
CA GLU A 33 -4.24 3.10 -1.51
C GLU A 33 -4.49 3.08 0.01
N THR A 34 -4.97 4.20 0.56
CA THR A 34 -5.31 4.27 2.00
C THR A 34 -6.80 4.16 2.27
N ASP A 35 -7.64 4.63 1.33
CA ASP A 35 -9.07 4.89 1.58
C ASP A 35 -9.30 5.79 2.81
N ALA A 36 -8.37 6.73 3.06
CA ALA A 36 -8.47 7.65 4.18
C ALA A 36 -9.79 8.46 4.14
N PRO A 37 -10.49 8.65 5.28
CA PRO A 37 -10.03 8.44 6.66
C PRO A 37 -10.22 7.02 7.21
N TRP A 38 -10.60 6.07 6.37
CA TRP A 38 -10.93 4.69 6.74
C TRP A 38 -9.73 3.75 6.62
N CYS A 39 -9.98 2.46 6.87
CA CYS A 39 -9.06 1.37 6.54
C CYS A 39 -7.69 1.46 7.25
N ASP A 40 -7.65 2.01 8.47
CA ASP A 40 -6.48 2.00 9.33
C ASP A 40 -6.02 0.57 9.69
N ILE A 41 -4.71 0.31 9.67
CA ILE A 41 -4.14 -0.95 10.14
C ILE A 41 -4.02 -0.89 11.67
N ARG A 42 -4.74 -1.76 12.36
CA ARG A 42 -4.81 -1.80 13.83
C ARG A 42 -3.99 -2.94 14.39
N LYS A 43 -3.59 -2.82 15.66
CA LYS A 43 -2.73 -3.80 16.37
C LYS A 43 -3.20 -5.26 16.25
N GLN A 44 -4.51 -5.51 16.19
CA GLN A 44 -5.07 -6.86 16.08
C GLN A 44 -5.11 -7.42 14.64
N HIS A 45 -4.85 -6.59 13.63
CA HIS A 45 -4.87 -7.02 12.23
C HIS A 45 -3.61 -7.85 11.91
N TYR A 46 -3.72 -8.82 11.01
CA TYR A 46 -2.59 -9.61 10.52
C TYR A 46 -1.44 -8.71 10.01
N GLY A 47 -1.74 -7.67 9.26
CA GLY A 47 -0.74 -6.76 8.68
C GLY A 47 0.07 -5.96 9.70
N ALA A 48 -0.43 -5.78 10.93
CA ALA A 48 0.22 -4.95 11.94
C ALA A 48 1.60 -5.47 12.36
N GLN A 49 1.84 -6.78 12.24
CA GLN A 49 3.14 -7.39 12.56
C GLN A 49 4.28 -6.96 11.60
N PHE A 50 3.94 -6.40 10.44
CA PHE A 50 4.92 -5.96 9.44
C PHE A 50 5.15 -4.45 9.46
N VAL A 51 4.27 -3.70 10.12
CA VAL A 51 4.32 -2.23 10.20
C VAL A 51 5.49 -1.81 11.10
N ARG A 52 6.33 -0.92 10.56
CA ARG A 52 7.53 -0.36 11.20
C ARG A 52 7.42 1.15 11.36
N THR A 53 6.69 1.81 10.47
CA THR A 53 6.52 3.27 10.48
C THR A 53 5.30 3.68 11.30
N PHE A 54 5.50 4.59 12.25
CA PHE A 54 4.42 5.16 13.07
C PHE A 54 4.52 6.69 13.04
N PHE A 55 3.37 7.34 12.99
CA PHE A 55 3.25 8.80 13.00
C PHE A 55 2.78 9.26 14.38
N GLU A 56 3.36 10.35 14.88
CA GLU A 56 2.88 10.98 16.10
C GLU A 56 1.40 11.39 15.93
N THR A 57 0.58 11.04 16.92
CA THR A 57 -0.87 11.01 16.77
C THR A 57 -1.57 11.60 18.00
N ASN A 58 -2.54 12.48 17.77
CA ASN A 58 -3.47 12.94 18.79
C ASN A 58 -4.32 11.76 19.29
N CYS A 59 -4.18 11.41 20.57
CA CYS A 59 -4.99 10.38 21.21
C CYS A 59 -6.44 10.83 21.39
N LYS A 60 -7.38 9.87 21.35
CA LYS A 60 -8.80 10.15 21.58
C LYS A 60 -9.00 10.79 22.96
N GLY A 61 -9.65 11.95 22.97
CA GLY A 61 -9.94 12.72 24.20
C GLY A 61 -8.80 13.64 24.66
N GLY A 62 -7.65 13.65 23.96
CA GLY A 62 -6.57 14.61 24.17
C GLY A 62 -6.77 15.94 23.43
N PRO A 63 -5.93 16.95 23.69
CA PRO A 63 -5.92 18.20 22.93
C PRO A 63 -5.52 17.95 21.46
N PHE A 64 -6.14 18.69 20.55
CA PHE A 64 -5.78 18.63 19.14
C PHE A 64 -4.49 19.40 18.87
N VAL A 65 -3.50 18.73 18.28
CA VAL A 65 -2.27 19.34 17.75
C VAL A 65 -2.26 19.18 16.23
N SER A 66 -2.19 20.30 15.50
CA SER A 66 -2.36 20.31 14.04
C SER A 66 -1.20 19.69 13.26
N THR A 67 -0.04 19.50 13.89
CA THR A 67 1.13 18.86 13.29
C THR A 67 1.14 17.34 13.43
N LEU A 68 0.16 16.77 14.15
CA LEU A 68 0.05 15.35 14.41
C LEU A 68 -1.09 14.71 13.60
N CYS A 69 -0.97 13.42 13.32
CA CYS A 69 -2.09 12.61 12.83
C CYS A 69 -3.16 12.47 13.93
N ASN A 70 -4.31 11.87 13.63
CA ASN A 70 -5.40 11.71 14.61
C ASN A 70 -5.75 10.23 14.81
N GLU A 71 -5.93 9.81 16.07
CA GLU A 71 -6.22 8.41 16.39
C GLU A 71 -7.48 7.94 15.64
N ARG A 72 -7.37 6.82 14.93
CA ARG A 72 -8.45 6.23 14.12
C ARG A 72 -8.94 7.09 12.96
N ARG A 73 -8.16 8.08 12.53
CA ARG A 73 -8.35 8.80 11.27
C ARG A 73 -7.16 8.51 10.37
N ASN A 74 -7.34 7.57 9.45
CA ASN A 74 -6.31 7.25 8.48
C ASN A 74 -6.02 8.46 7.60
N GLU A 75 -4.81 8.56 7.04
CA GLU A 75 -4.36 9.71 6.24
C GLU A 75 -3.48 9.22 5.09
N PRO A 76 -3.29 10.00 4.01
CA PRO A 76 -2.46 9.58 2.87
C PRO A 76 -1.03 9.16 3.25
N CYS A 77 -0.42 9.78 4.28
CA CYS A 77 0.92 9.39 4.77
C CYS A 77 0.98 7.94 5.27
N HIS A 78 -0.14 7.39 5.75
CA HIS A 78 -0.24 6.00 6.19
C HIS A 78 -0.23 4.99 5.05
N LEU A 79 -0.17 5.42 3.78
CA LEU A 79 0.12 4.53 2.64
C LEU A 79 1.42 3.75 2.88
N ARG A 80 2.37 4.36 3.60
CA ARG A 80 3.59 3.71 4.06
C ARG A 80 3.33 2.43 4.87
N GLN A 81 2.32 2.43 5.74
CA GLN A 81 1.95 1.27 6.54
C GLN A 81 1.28 0.18 5.70
N VAL A 82 0.49 0.56 4.68
CA VAL A 82 -0.11 -0.38 3.72
C VAL A 82 0.99 -1.07 2.90
N LEU A 83 1.99 -0.32 2.45
CA LEU A 83 3.18 -0.87 1.78
C LEU A 83 3.92 -1.87 2.66
N GLU A 84 4.22 -1.50 3.91
CA GLU A 84 4.91 -2.38 4.85
C GLU A 84 4.13 -3.68 5.12
N ALA A 85 2.81 -3.57 5.30
CA ALA A 85 1.93 -4.72 5.44
C ALA A 85 1.91 -5.61 4.19
N TYR A 86 1.81 -5.02 3.00
CA TYR A 86 1.80 -5.74 1.74
C TYR A 86 3.13 -6.46 1.48
N THR A 87 4.26 -5.76 1.58
CA THR A 87 5.60 -6.35 1.37
C THR A 87 5.89 -7.44 2.40
N GLY A 88 5.52 -7.24 3.67
CA GLY A 88 5.65 -8.27 4.70
C GLY A 88 4.81 -9.51 4.41
N ALA A 89 3.54 -9.32 4.02
CA ALA A 89 2.66 -10.41 3.63
C ALA A 89 3.14 -11.14 2.36
N LEU A 90 3.68 -10.43 1.36
CA LEU A 90 4.25 -11.01 0.15
C LEU A 90 5.43 -11.93 0.46
N ARG A 91 6.35 -11.49 1.33
CA ARG A 91 7.51 -12.31 1.72
C ARG A 91 7.07 -13.56 2.48
N ARG A 92 6.13 -13.43 3.42
CA ARG A 92 5.54 -14.59 4.13
C ARG A 92 4.82 -15.55 3.20
N PHE A 93 4.13 -15.02 2.20
CA PHE A 93 3.49 -15.82 1.17
C PHE A 93 4.53 -16.56 0.31
N GLY A 94 5.61 -15.87 -0.09
CA GLY A 94 6.74 -16.48 -0.79
C GLY A 94 7.40 -17.60 0.01
N GLU A 95 7.62 -17.41 1.32
CA GLU A 95 8.09 -18.47 2.23
C GLU A 95 7.18 -19.71 2.19
N LYS A 96 5.86 -19.50 2.29
CA LYS A 96 4.86 -20.58 2.27
C LYS A 96 4.84 -21.33 0.93
N MET A 97 5.01 -20.61 -0.18
CA MET A 97 4.96 -21.16 -1.54
C MET A 97 6.31 -21.67 -2.03
N ALA A 98 7.38 -21.56 -1.22
CA ALA A 98 8.76 -21.79 -1.65
C ALA A 98 9.16 -20.97 -2.89
N ASP A 99 8.63 -19.75 -3.01
CA ASP A 99 8.95 -18.79 -4.06
C ASP A 99 10.07 -17.86 -3.58
N GLU A 100 11.28 -18.12 -4.07
CA GLU A 100 12.48 -17.36 -3.73
C GLU A 100 12.43 -15.89 -4.18
N ALA A 101 11.76 -15.61 -5.29
CA ALA A 101 11.63 -14.24 -5.79
C ALA A 101 10.74 -13.42 -4.87
N LEU A 102 9.57 -13.97 -4.46
CA LEU A 102 8.69 -13.29 -3.52
C LEU A 102 9.27 -13.23 -2.10
N ARG A 103 9.98 -14.29 -1.67
CA ARG A 103 10.66 -14.30 -0.37
C ARG A 103 11.74 -13.22 -0.29
N GLY A 104 12.49 -13.03 -1.37
CA GLY A 104 13.59 -12.08 -1.48
C GLY A 104 13.20 -10.66 -1.93
N ILE A 105 11.93 -10.42 -2.30
CA ILE A 105 11.53 -9.15 -2.92
C ILE A 105 11.82 -7.95 -2.01
N THR A 106 12.49 -6.95 -2.57
CA THR A 106 12.81 -5.71 -1.88
C THR A 106 11.62 -4.75 -1.86
N GLU A 107 11.62 -3.82 -0.92
CA GLU A 107 10.56 -2.82 -0.85
C GLU A 107 10.62 -1.88 -2.05
N GLU A 108 11.83 -1.58 -2.52
CA GLU A 108 12.12 -0.78 -3.71
C GLU A 108 11.56 -1.42 -4.98
N GLU A 109 11.66 -2.75 -5.12
CA GLU A 109 11.04 -3.49 -6.22
C GLU A 109 9.52 -3.43 -6.18
N VAL A 110 8.94 -3.64 -5.01
CA VAL A 110 7.48 -3.53 -4.82
C VAL A 110 7.02 -2.11 -5.18
N VAL A 111 7.62 -1.08 -4.60
CA VAL A 111 7.26 0.33 -4.86
C VAL A 111 7.36 0.66 -6.34
N ARG A 112 8.46 0.28 -7.01
CA ARG A 112 8.66 0.54 -8.43
C ARG A 112 7.56 -0.08 -9.28
N GLN A 113 7.23 -1.34 -9.02
CA GLN A 113 6.18 -2.02 -9.79
C GLN A 113 4.80 -1.41 -9.53
N LEU A 114 4.44 -1.14 -8.26
CA LEU A 114 3.18 -0.49 -7.90
C LEU A 114 3.04 0.90 -8.54
N PHE A 115 4.12 1.68 -8.55
CA PHE A 115 4.15 2.99 -9.19
C PHE A 115 3.96 2.87 -10.71
N ASN A 116 4.67 1.94 -11.36
CA ASN A 116 4.50 1.69 -12.80
C ASN A 116 3.07 1.27 -13.17
N ASN A 117 2.41 0.50 -12.30
CA ASN A 117 1.02 0.12 -12.46
C ASN A 117 0.12 1.37 -12.41
N CYS A 118 0.32 2.27 -11.44
CA CYS A 118 -0.39 3.54 -11.37
C CYS A 118 -0.14 4.42 -12.60
N VAL A 119 1.11 4.55 -13.06
CA VAL A 119 1.45 5.32 -14.27
C VAL A 119 0.70 4.79 -15.49
N THR A 120 0.61 3.46 -15.61
CA THR A 120 -0.10 2.80 -16.71
C THR A 120 -1.61 3.04 -16.62
N VAL A 121 -2.21 2.83 -15.44
CA VAL A 121 -3.66 2.91 -15.24
C VAL A 121 -4.17 4.35 -15.35
N PHE A 122 -3.43 5.31 -14.79
CA PHE A 122 -3.83 6.72 -14.74
C PHE A 122 -3.25 7.56 -15.89
N GLY A 123 -2.52 6.95 -16.84
CA GLY A 123 -1.98 7.65 -18.01
C GLY A 123 -0.93 8.72 -17.69
N LEU A 124 -0.21 8.58 -16.57
CA LEU A 124 0.67 9.64 -16.05
C LEU A 124 1.91 9.88 -16.93
N GLY A 125 2.32 8.88 -17.73
CA GLY A 125 3.45 9.01 -18.67
C GLY A 125 3.11 9.78 -19.95
N GLU A 126 1.83 10.01 -20.25
CA GLU A 126 1.40 10.84 -21.39
C GLU A 126 1.21 12.31 -21.00
N ALA A 127 0.89 12.59 -19.73
CA ALA A 127 0.77 13.96 -19.20
C ALA A 127 2.08 14.77 -19.33
N GLU A 128 3.24 14.14 -19.16
CA GLU A 128 4.55 14.77 -19.37
C GLU A 128 4.79 15.21 -20.83
N LYS A 129 4.16 14.53 -21.81
CA LYS A 129 4.28 14.88 -23.23
C LYS A 129 3.36 16.02 -23.64
N ILE A 130 2.21 16.18 -22.98
CA ILE A 130 1.26 17.26 -23.24
C ILE A 130 1.85 18.60 -22.74
N ASP A 131 2.46 18.62 -21.55
CA ASP A 131 3.11 19.82 -20.98
C ASP A 131 4.45 20.21 -21.65
N ALA A 132 5.03 19.31 -22.43
CA ALA A 132 6.19 19.60 -23.26
C ALA A 132 5.81 20.23 -24.63
N GLY A 133 4.53 20.13 -25.03
CA GLY A 133 4.02 20.63 -26.32
C GLY A 133 3.27 21.97 -26.27
N THR A 134 3.10 22.56 -25.08
CA THR A 134 2.38 23.84 -24.86
C THR A 134 3.30 25.00 -24.47
N ARG A 135 4.62 24.82 -24.59
CA ARG A 135 5.61 25.90 -24.48
C ARG A 135 6.12 26.29 -25.85
N ASP A 136 5.24 26.86 -26.67
CA ASP A 136 5.55 27.67 -27.85
C ASP A 136 4.69 28.94 -27.83
#